data_AF-A0A2S6WYZ6-F1
#
_entry.id   AF-A0A2S6WYZ6-F1
#
_cell.length_a   1.000
_cell.length_b   1.000
_cell.length_c   1.000
_cell.angle_alpha   90.00
_cell.angle_beta   90.00
_cell.angle_gamma   90.00
#
_symmetry.space_group_name_H-M   'P 1'
#
loop_
_entity.id
_entity.type
_entity.pdbx_description
1 polymer ?
#
loop_
_entity_poly.entity_id
_entity_poly.type
_entity_poly.pdbx_seq_one_letter_code
_entity_poly.pdbx_strand_id
1 'polypeptide(L)'
;MTRTSAPVDAPGANAWEGLVTTALLGTDRRTPPGTAPGPDAPTALLDAAAVQTVRRRAGLRPARAAERPQPAPSDTRPALPAAAARRLAMLLADRSGPSGGGRRGTAPDLTELLPQWLAAANARGFAPPPQLLPALLDAARGRTDLRPAALEFAGPRALWLARLNPDWRFALRASPGCGTALPHPGDGDRGRQLWQEGLFAERVALLAALRAREPAAARDLLATTWATERAEDRLMFLDSLRAGLGPDDEPFLEQALADRSRNVRATAAELLSALPGSALAARMAVRAEACVAIDHMQPPRPLRTGPEDGGPGGAGGTTPATAATAATGGTGGTGGMGPGRAMGTVGATEATPTIAVEAPHECDPGMERDGVVAKAPAGRGERSWWLGQLVEAAPLGTWSRRLGGRTPREIVALPVADDWQGELHAAWCRAAVRQRDAEWSHALLGDPSAPEAGGPGAVSLAERAKLLSTLGAAERAEWVAGFIGTHGLSEAFQLLGVCAVPWGPPLGRAVVDALNIARDAGSYPWSFSGVMGLAERCLDPSEASRLDALLAVPDEPENASPGAGGYWAEAFQRLVTTLRLRAAMAAELGAA
;
A
#
# COMPACT_ATOMS: atom_id res chain seq x y z
N MET A 1 27.56 13.01 -39.82
CA MET A 1 28.12 11.83 -40.53
C MET A 1 29.23 11.23 -39.67
N THR A 2 28.83 10.47 -38.66
CA THR A 2 29.71 9.81 -37.69
C THR A 2 29.79 8.34 -38.10
N ARG A 3 30.92 7.94 -38.70
CA ARG A 3 31.20 6.52 -38.95
C ARG A 3 31.46 5.85 -37.61
N THR A 4 30.54 5.00 -37.19
CA THR A 4 30.74 4.01 -36.13
C THR A 4 31.88 3.09 -36.57
N SER A 5 33.05 3.26 -35.99
CA SER A 5 34.13 2.27 -36.09
C SER A 5 33.66 1.01 -35.36
N ALA A 6 33.45 -0.07 -36.11
CA ALA A 6 33.26 -1.41 -35.57
C ALA A 6 34.43 -1.78 -34.64
N PRO A 7 34.22 -2.58 -33.59
CA PRO A 7 35.32 -3.11 -32.80
C PRO A 7 36.20 -3.93 -33.73
N VAL A 8 37.49 -3.62 -33.76
CA VAL A 8 38.48 -4.47 -34.40
C VAL A 8 38.49 -5.77 -33.61
N ASP A 9 37.89 -6.82 -34.15
CA ASP A 9 38.02 -8.18 -33.65
C ASP A 9 39.51 -8.45 -33.44
N ALA A 10 39.93 -8.63 -32.20
CA ALA A 10 41.27 -9.07 -31.89
C ALA A 10 41.41 -10.49 -32.47
N PRO A 11 42.23 -10.73 -33.51
CA PRO A 11 42.25 -12.00 -34.26
C PRO A 11 42.76 -13.20 -33.44
N GLY A 12 43.03 -13.04 -32.13
CA GLY A 12 43.56 -14.08 -31.24
C GLY A 12 42.56 -14.71 -30.27
N ALA A 13 41.43 -14.07 -29.94
CA ALA A 13 40.49 -14.59 -28.95
C ALA A 13 39.68 -15.79 -29.49
N ASN A 14 39.17 -15.69 -30.72
CA ASN A 14 38.44 -16.76 -31.40
C ASN A 14 39.30 -17.98 -31.76
N ALA A 15 40.64 -17.83 -31.81
CA ALA A 15 41.53 -18.93 -32.16
C ALA A 15 41.65 -19.96 -31.04
N TRP A 16 41.63 -19.55 -29.76
CA TRP A 16 41.73 -20.48 -28.63
C TRP A 16 40.44 -21.28 -28.42
N GLU A 17 39.28 -20.61 -28.45
CA GLU A 17 37.98 -21.28 -28.37
C GLU A 17 37.78 -22.28 -29.51
N GLY A 18 38.29 -21.97 -30.71
CA GLY A 18 38.33 -22.89 -31.84
C GLY A 18 39.13 -24.17 -31.54
N LEU A 19 40.32 -24.06 -30.95
CA LEU A 19 41.15 -25.20 -30.58
C LEU A 19 40.51 -26.05 -29.47
N VAL A 20 39.92 -25.41 -28.45
CA VAL A 20 39.19 -26.10 -27.37
C VAL A 20 37.98 -26.86 -27.91
N THR A 21 37.21 -26.22 -28.80
CA THR A 21 36.05 -26.86 -29.43
C THR A 21 36.47 -28.06 -30.29
N THR A 22 37.57 -27.93 -31.03
CA THR A 22 38.16 -29.05 -31.78
C THR A 22 38.62 -30.19 -30.87
N ALA A 23 39.24 -29.89 -29.73
CA ALA A 23 39.63 -30.89 -28.75
C ALA A 23 38.43 -31.64 -28.15
N LEU A 24 37.34 -30.92 -27.83
CA LEU A 24 36.12 -31.50 -27.26
C LEU A 24 35.34 -32.37 -28.26
N LEU A 25 35.36 -32.00 -29.55
CA LEU A 25 34.66 -32.74 -30.61
C LEU A 25 35.47 -33.92 -31.16
N GLY A 26 36.79 -33.90 -30.97
CA GLY A 26 37.73 -34.87 -31.53
C GLY A 26 38.24 -34.47 -32.92
N THR A 27 39.54 -34.71 -33.17
CA THR A 27 40.23 -34.29 -34.40
C THR A 27 39.75 -34.99 -35.67
N ASP A 28 39.10 -36.14 -35.53
CA ASP A 28 38.48 -36.88 -36.64
C ASP A 28 37.19 -36.21 -37.13
N ARG A 29 36.44 -35.57 -36.21
CA ARG A 29 35.19 -34.87 -36.54
C ARG A 29 35.44 -33.42 -36.93
N ARG A 30 36.49 -32.82 -36.38
CA ARG A 30 36.90 -31.45 -36.69
C ARG A 30 38.41 -31.38 -36.79
N THR A 31 38.94 -31.44 -38.00
CA THR A 31 40.39 -31.36 -38.20
C THR A 31 40.90 -29.95 -37.93
N PRO A 32 42.01 -29.78 -37.18
CA PRO A 32 42.60 -28.47 -36.95
C PRO A 32 43.04 -27.81 -38.27
N PRO A 33 42.91 -26.47 -38.40
CA PRO A 33 43.22 -25.74 -39.63
C PRO A 33 44.69 -25.94 -40.04
N GLY A 34 44.93 -26.24 -41.32
CA GLY A 34 46.28 -26.40 -41.88
C GLY A 34 46.83 -27.83 -41.85
N THR A 35 46.03 -28.81 -41.43
CA THR A 35 46.39 -30.24 -41.41
C THR A 35 45.33 -31.10 -42.09
N ALA A 36 45.76 -32.18 -42.76
CA ALA A 36 44.85 -33.17 -43.32
C ALA A 36 44.28 -34.08 -42.22
N PRO A 37 43.04 -34.59 -42.37
CA PRO A 37 42.49 -35.59 -41.44
C PRO A 37 43.37 -36.84 -41.44
N GLY A 38 43.75 -37.33 -40.26
CA GLY A 38 44.67 -38.46 -40.15
C GLY A 38 45.36 -38.56 -38.79
N PRO A 39 46.28 -39.53 -38.63
CA PRO A 39 46.93 -39.83 -37.35
C PRO A 39 47.76 -38.66 -36.79
N ASP A 40 48.14 -37.70 -37.63
CA ASP A 40 48.93 -36.52 -37.23
C ASP A 40 48.08 -35.33 -36.74
N ALA A 41 46.75 -35.39 -36.92
CA ALA A 41 45.84 -34.32 -36.52
C ALA A 41 45.82 -34.03 -35.00
N PRO A 42 45.90 -35.03 -34.10
CA PRO A 42 46.05 -34.78 -32.66
C PRO A 42 47.33 -34.01 -32.31
N THR A 43 48.45 -34.37 -32.92
CA THR A 43 49.75 -33.71 -32.68
C THR A 43 49.70 -32.26 -33.17
N ALA A 44 49.14 -32.02 -34.36
CA ALA A 44 48.99 -30.68 -34.89
C ALA A 44 48.06 -29.77 -34.06
N LEU A 45 47.01 -30.35 -33.44
CA LEU A 45 46.17 -29.62 -32.48
C LEU A 45 46.97 -29.17 -31.25
N LEU A 46 47.78 -30.08 -30.70
CA LEU A 46 48.62 -29.80 -29.54
C LEU A 46 49.71 -28.76 -29.84
N ASP A 47 50.34 -28.84 -31.01
CA ASP A 47 51.33 -27.85 -31.46
C ASP A 47 50.69 -26.47 -31.65
N ALA A 48 49.51 -26.39 -32.26
CA ALA A 48 48.77 -25.15 -32.40
C ALA A 48 48.38 -24.56 -31.03
N ALA A 49 47.97 -25.40 -30.08
CA ALA A 49 47.67 -24.98 -28.71
C ALA A 49 48.92 -24.49 -27.96
N ALA A 50 50.07 -25.13 -28.15
CA ALA A 50 51.34 -24.70 -27.57
C ALA A 50 51.76 -23.33 -28.10
N VAL A 51 51.73 -23.14 -29.43
CA VAL A 51 52.02 -21.85 -30.07
C VAL A 51 51.07 -20.76 -29.59
N GLN A 52 49.76 -21.04 -29.51
CA GLN A 52 48.78 -20.05 -29.04
C GLN A 52 48.97 -19.70 -27.56
N THR A 53 49.37 -20.67 -26.73
CA THR A 53 49.70 -20.46 -25.31
C THR A 53 50.91 -19.54 -25.17
N VAL A 54 51.97 -19.78 -25.95
CA VAL A 54 53.16 -18.91 -25.98
C VAL A 54 52.79 -17.52 -26.48
N ARG A 55 51.98 -17.38 -27.54
CA ARG A 55 51.48 -16.08 -28.02
C ARG A 55 50.69 -15.32 -26.95
N ARG A 56 49.81 -16.00 -26.22
CA ARG A 56 49.03 -15.40 -25.13
C ARG A 56 49.92 -14.95 -23.96
N ARG A 57 51.00 -15.69 -23.68
CA ARG A 57 51.97 -15.34 -22.62
C ARG A 57 52.98 -14.28 -23.05
N ALA A 58 53.41 -14.28 -24.31
CA ALA A 58 54.45 -13.41 -24.85
C ALA A 58 53.91 -12.11 -25.48
N GLY A 59 52.60 -11.99 -25.70
CA GLY A 59 51.98 -10.95 -26.49
C GLY A 59 51.05 -10.04 -25.70
N LEU A 60 51.53 -9.34 -24.68
CA LEU A 60 50.90 -8.09 -24.25
C LEU A 60 51.86 -6.94 -24.55
N ARG A 61 51.70 -6.30 -25.71
CA ARG A 61 52.22 -4.95 -25.89
C ARG A 61 51.46 -4.07 -24.90
N PRO A 62 52.14 -3.28 -24.03
CA PRO A 62 51.46 -2.34 -23.17
C PRO A 62 50.55 -1.47 -24.05
N ALA A 63 49.24 -1.56 -23.84
CA ALA A 63 48.33 -0.66 -24.49
C ALA A 63 48.71 0.78 -24.09
N ARG A 64 48.55 1.73 -25.01
CA ARG A 64 48.63 3.15 -24.64
C ARG A 64 47.64 3.35 -23.50
N ALA A 65 48.13 3.87 -22.36
CA ALA A 65 47.27 4.10 -21.20
C ALA A 65 46.05 4.91 -21.64
N ALA A 66 44.86 4.38 -21.35
CA ALA A 66 43.63 5.14 -21.52
C ALA A 66 43.70 6.41 -20.67
N GLU A 67 42.95 7.43 -21.07
CA GLU A 67 42.80 8.62 -20.26
C GLU A 67 42.27 8.23 -18.87
N ARG A 68 42.89 8.78 -17.82
CA ARG A 68 42.46 8.49 -16.45
C ARG A 68 41.03 9.01 -16.27
N PRO A 69 40.11 8.21 -15.72
CA PRO A 69 38.78 8.70 -15.39
C PRO A 69 38.88 9.94 -14.51
N GLN A 70 38.05 10.94 -14.78
CA GLN A 70 37.91 12.09 -13.88
C GLN A 70 37.58 11.59 -12.46
N PRO A 71 38.13 12.18 -11.40
CA PRO A 71 37.81 11.77 -10.03
C PRO A 71 36.30 11.81 -9.74
N ALA A 72 35.83 10.89 -8.90
CA ALA A 72 34.46 10.93 -8.42
C ALA A 72 34.24 12.19 -7.55
N PRO A 73 33.06 12.84 -7.63
CA PRO A 73 32.73 13.94 -6.73
C PRO A 73 32.81 13.50 -5.26
N SER A 74 33.20 14.42 -4.38
CA SER A 74 33.21 14.19 -2.93
C SER A 74 31.78 14.05 -2.40
N ASP A 75 31.58 13.07 -1.51
CA ASP A 75 30.35 12.94 -0.73
C ASP A 75 30.60 13.60 0.62
N THR A 76 29.82 14.63 0.97
CA THR A 76 29.98 15.43 2.20
C THR A 76 29.25 14.82 3.39
N ARG A 77 28.48 13.75 3.17
CA ARG A 77 27.75 13.04 4.23
C ARG A 77 28.70 12.33 5.20
N PRO A 78 28.34 12.20 6.48
CA PRO A 78 29.14 11.48 7.47
C PRO A 78 29.38 10.02 7.06
N ALA A 79 30.58 9.51 7.33
CA ALA A 79 30.89 8.10 7.07
C ALA A 79 30.08 7.17 7.98
N LEU A 80 29.71 6.01 7.44
CA LEU A 80 28.98 4.99 8.17
C LEU A 80 29.84 4.41 9.33
N PRO A 81 29.28 4.17 10.53
CA PRO A 81 29.99 3.48 11.60
C PRO A 81 30.49 2.10 11.16
N ALA A 82 31.66 1.70 11.67
CA ALA A 82 32.32 0.45 11.22
C ALA A 82 31.47 -0.81 11.43
N ALA A 83 30.66 -0.84 12.49
CA ALA A 83 29.74 -1.95 12.75
C ALA A 83 28.61 -2.01 11.71
N ALA A 84 27.97 -0.86 11.43
CA ALA A 84 26.96 -0.75 10.38
C ALA A 84 27.52 -1.06 8.98
N ALA A 85 28.78 -0.72 8.69
CA ALA A 85 29.45 -1.07 7.43
C ALA A 85 29.62 -2.58 7.27
N ARG A 86 30.04 -3.29 8.33
CA ARG A 86 30.12 -4.75 8.32
C ARG A 86 28.74 -5.38 8.12
N ARG A 87 27.71 -4.83 8.76
CA ARG A 87 26.33 -5.28 8.61
C ARG A 87 25.84 -5.15 7.17
N LEU A 88 26.06 -4.00 6.55
CA LEU A 88 25.72 -3.80 5.13
C LEU A 88 26.45 -4.81 4.23
N ALA A 89 27.73 -5.09 4.49
CA ALA A 89 28.47 -6.09 3.73
C ALA A 89 27.83 -7.49 3.85
N MET A 90 27.37 -7.89 5.05
CA MET A 90 26.65 -9.15 5.25
C MET A 90 25.31 -9.20 4.50
N LEU A 91 24.50 -8.14 4.61
CA LEU A 91 23.21 -8.04 3.91
C LEU A 91 23.37 -8.10 2.38
N LEU A 92 24.46 -7.54 1.86
CA LEU A 92 24.78 -7.58 0.42
C LEU A 92 25.47 -8.87 -0.02
N ALA A 93 26.03 -9.66 0.90
CA ALA A 93 26.70 -10.93 0.58
C ALA A 93 25.70 -12.08 0.37
N ASP A 94 24.51 -12.00 0.96
CA ASP A 94 23.47 -13.03 0.94
C ASP A 94 22.69 -13.13 -0.40
N ARG A 95 23.37 -12.87 -1.52
CA ARG A 95 22.77 -12.81 -2.87
C ARG A 95 22.78 -14.12 -3.65
N SER A 96 23.25 -15.20 -3.05
CA SER A 96 23.36 -16.50 -3.71
C SER A 96 22.07 -17.31 -3.56
N GLY A 97 21.06 -16.93 -4.35
CA GLY A 97 19.92 -17.78 -4.73
C GLY A 97 18.56 -17.25 -4.30
N PRO A 98 17.48 -17.51 -5.07
CA PRO A 98 16.15 -17.57 -4.44
C PRO A 98 16.30 -18.54 -3.26
N SER A 99 15.70 -18.25 -2.10
CA SER A 99 15.50 -19.30 -1.11
C SER A 99 14.90 -20.48 -1.88
N GLY A 100 15.70 -21.51 -2.12
CA GLY A 100 15.24 -22.71 -2.79
C GLY A 100 13.98 -23.15 -2.05
N GLY A 101 13.01 -23.71 -2.75
CA GLY A 101 11.70 -24.09 -2.21
C GLY A 101 11.70 -25.14 -1.09
N GLY A 102 12.73 -25.16 -0.24
CA GLY A 102 12.75 -25.80 1.06
C GLY A 102 12.07 -24.96 2.14
N ARG A 103 11.73 -25.67 3.22
CA ARG A 103 11.15 -25.15 4.46
C ARG A 103 11.93 -23.92 4.94
N ARG A 104 11.24 -22.79 5.18
CA ARG A 104 11.85 -21.62 5.85
C ARG A 104 12.37 -22.08 7.20
N GLY A 105 13.70 -22.07 7.38
CA GLY A 105 14.34 -22.43 8.65
C GLY A 105 14.15 -21.35 9.73
N THR A 106 14.97 -21.45 10.77
CA THR A 106 15.01 -20.53 11.91
C THR A 106 15.84 -19.27 11.64
N ALA A 107 16.56 -19.23 10.52
CA ALA A 107 17.40 -18.09 10.12
C ALA A 107 16.53 -16.91 9.63
N PRO A 108 16.91 -15.66 9.94
CA PRO A 108 16.21 -14.48 9.46
C PRO A 108 16.41 -14.30 7.94
N ASP A 109 15.40 -13.76 7.27
CA ASP A 109 15.50 -13.38 5.86
C ASP A 109 16.26 -12.05 5.74
N LEU A 110 17.57 -12.13 5.52
CA LEU A 110 18.45 -10.96 5.39
C LEU A 110 18.11 -10.11 4.16
N THR A 111 17.56 -10.74 3.12
CA THR A 111 17.17 -10.05 1.88
C THR A 111 16.01 -9.09 2.15
N GLU A 112 15.07 -9.45 3.01
CA GLU A 112 13.95 -8.60 3.43
C GLU A 112 14.35 -7.46 4.40
N LEU A 113 15.51 -7.55 5.04
CA LEU A 113 16.00 -6.53 6.00
C LEU A 113 16.79 -5.39 5.35
N LEU A 114 17.34 -5.60 4.16
CA LEU A 114 18.09 -4.57 3.43
C LEU A 114 17.30 -3.27 3.19
N PRO A 115 16.03 -3.28 2.72
CA PRO A 115 15.27 -2.02 2.55
C PRO A 115 15.09 -1.23 3.86
N GLN A 116 14.83 -1.92 4.98
CA GLN A 116 14.71 -1.26 6.29
C GLN A 116 16.05 -0.65 6.74
N TRP A 117 17.15 -1.38 6.51
CA TRP A 117 18.48 -0.87 6.83
C TRP A 117 18.82 0.40 6.03
N LEU A 118 18.55 0.39 4.72
CA LEU A 118 18.79 1.53 3.84
C LEU A 118 17.96 2.75 4.26
N ALA A 119 16.68 2.55 4.58
CA ALA A 119 15.82 3.63 5.08
C ALA A 119 16.38 4.24 6.38
N ALA A 120 16.83 3.41 7.32
CA ALA A 120 17.41 3.88 8.58
C ALA A 120 18.75 4.62 8.41
N ALA A 121 19.56 4.22 7.42
CA ALA A 121 20.82 4.88 7.08
C ALA A 121 20.60 6.22 6.35
N ASN A 122 19.64 6.27 5.41
CA ASN A 122 19.27 7.50 4.70
C ASN A 122 18.65 8.54 5.64
N ALA A 123 17.78 8.12 6.57
CA ALA A 123 17.20 9.02 7.56
C ALA A 123 18.25 9.70 8.46
N ARG A 124 19.42 9.06 8.65
CA ARG A 124 20.57 9.61 9.38
C ARG A 124 21.57 10.33 8.48
N GLY A 125 21.37 10.29 7.16
CA GLY A 125 22.19 10.99 6.18
C GLY A 125 23.59 10.42 6.00
N PHE A 126 23.83 9.13 6.24
CA PHE A 126 25.16 8.53 6.10
C PHE A 126 25.62 8.36 4.64
N ALA A 127 26.94 8.41 4.42
CA ALA A 127 27.61 8.06 3.19
C ALA A 127 27.94 6.55 3.15
N PRO A 128 27.85 5.91 1.97
CA PRO A 128 28.16 4.49 1.80
C PRO A 128 29.68 4.24 1.84
N PRO A 129 30.13 3.12 2.42
CA PRO A 129 31.51 2.67 2.25
C PRO A 129 31.81 2.45 0.76
N PRO A 130 32.85 3.09 0.18
CA PRO A 130 33.09 3.06 -1.27
C PRO A 130 33.25 1.66 -1.86
N GLN A 131 33.80 0.73 -1.07
CA GLN A 131 34.06 -0.65 -1.47
C GLN A 131 32.77 -1.47 -1.62
N LEU A 132 31.67 -1.04 -1.00
CA LEU A 132 30.36 -1.72 -1.04
C LEU A 132 29.44 -1.17 -2.14
N LEU A 133 29.83 -0.11 -2.86
CA LEU A 133 29.01 0.49 -3.92
C LEU A 133 28.71 -0.47 -5.09
N PRO A 134 29.67 -1.24 -5.64
CA PRO A 134 29.37 -2.21 -6.69
C PRO A 134 28.32 -3.23 -6.23
N ALA A 135 28.51 -3.75 -5.02
CA ALA A 135 27.60 -4.69 -4.40
C ALA A 135 26.19 -4.07 -4.23
N LEU A 136 26.08 -2.84 -3.75
CA LEU A 136 24.81 -2.14 -3.61
C LEU A 136 24.11 -1.92 -4.96
N LEU A 137 24.87 -1.53 -6.00
CA LEU A 137 24.33 -1.30 -7.35
C LEU A 137 23.83 -2.60 -7.99
N ASP A 138 24.55 -3.70 -7.82
CA ASP A 138 24.11 -5.02 -8.29
C ASP A 138 22.85 -5.50 -7.58
N ALA A 139 22.70 -5.21 -6.28
CA ALA A 139 21.47 -5.52 -5.53
C ALA A 139 20.28 -4.70 -6.06
N ALA A 140 20.47 -3.40 -6.29
CA ALA A 140 19.45 -2.51 -6.87
C ALA A 140 19.12 -2.87 -8.33
N ARG A 141 20.07 -3.47 -9.08
CA ARG A 141 19.82 -3.98 -10.43
C ARG A 141 18.80 -5.12 -10.38
N GLY A 142 19.05 -6.11 -9.50
CA GLY A 142 18.21 -7.31 -9.36
C GLY A 142 16.85 -7.05 -8.71
N ARG A 143 16.72 -6.00 -7.90
CA ARG A 143 15.51 -5.66 -7.13
C ARG A 143 15.06 -4.22 -7.38
N THR A 144 14.03 -4.05 -8.22
CA THR A 144 13.52 -2.73 -8.63
C THR A 144 12.92 -1.94 -7.46
N ASP A 145 12.32 -2.63 -6.49
CA ASP A 145 11.78 -2.08 -5.24
C ASP A 145 12.84 -1.38 -4.38
N LEU A 146 14.08 -1.89 -4.39
CA LEU A 146 15.19 -1.32 -3.62
C LEU A 146 15.82 -0.09 -4.27
N ARG A 147 15.60 0.14 -5.56
CA ARG A 147 16.34 1.16 -6.33
C ARG A 147 16.25 2.56 -5.73
N PRO A 148 15.07 3.08 -5.32
CA PRO A 148 14.98 4.45 -4.82
C PRO A 148 15.87 4.65 -3.57
N ALA A 149 15.68 3.82 -2.54
CA ALA A 149 16.44 3.91 -1.29
C ALA A 149 17.93 3.60 -1.48
N ALA A 150 18.26 2.61 -2.31
CA ALA A 150 19.64 2.24 -2.60
C ALA A 150 20.38 3.36 -3.34
N LEU A 151 19.75 4.03 -4.31
CA LEU A 151 20.38 5.13 -5.06
C LEU A 151 20.52 6.40 -4.24
N GLU A 152 19.54 6.71 -3.39
CA GLU A 152 19.65 7.78 -2.38
C GLU A 152 20.84 7.55 -1.44
N PHE A 153 21.01 6.31 -0.95
CA PHE A 153 22.15 5.96 -0.12
C PHE A 153 23.47 6.01 -0.92
N ALA A 154 23.50 5.47 -2.13
CA ALA A 154 24.71 5.29 -2.93
C ALA A 154 25.41 6.61 -3.33
N GLY A 155 24.64 7.71 -3.45
CA GLY A 155 25.18 9.05 -3.59
C GLY A 155 25.97 9.33 -4.90
N PRO A 156 26.75 10.42 -4.94
CA PRO A 156 27.39 10.90 -6.17
C PRO A 156 28.45 9.94 -6.73
N ARG A 157 29.12 9.17 -5.87
CA ARG A 157 30.14 8.20 -6.29
C ARG A 157 29.53 7.03 -7.07
N ALA A 158 28.30 6.64 -6.76
CA ALA A 158 27.59 5.61 -7.49
C ALA A 158 27.18 6.06 -8.90
N LEU A 159 26.76 7.31 -9.04
CA LEU A 159 26.50 7.91 -10.37
C LEU A 159 27.77 7.97 -11.21
N TRP A 160 28.91 8.29 -10.58
CA TRP A 160 30.20 8.23 -11.24
C TRP A 160 30.55 6.80 -11.71
N LEU A 161 30.39 5.79 -10.84
CA LEU A 161 30.58 4.37 -11.20
C LEU A 161 29.65 3.91 -12.32
N ALA A 162 28.39 4.34 -12.30
CA ALA A 162 27.37 3.97 -13.27
C ALA A 162 27.65 4.50 -14.69
N ARG A 163 28.44 5.58 -14.84
CA ARG A 163 28.92 6.04 -16.15
C ARG A 163 30.00 5.14 -16.74
N LEU A 164 30.72 4.41 -15.89
CA LEU A 164 31.83 3.53 -16.29
C LEU A 164 31.38 2.08 -16.55
N ASN A 165 30.22 1.68 -16.04
CA ASN A 165 29.69 0.32 -16.19
C ASN A 165 28.29 0.31 -16.84
N PRO A 166 28.12 -0.26 -18.05
CA PRO A 166 26.83 -0.36 -18.74
C PRO A 166 25.71 -0.99 -17.90
N ASP A 167 26.06 -1.95 -17.04
CA ASP A 167 25.13 -2.70 -16.22
C ASP A 167 24.44 -1.86 -15.14
N TRP A 168 25.06 -0.76 -14.75
CA TRP A 168 24.56 0.15 -13.72
C TRP A 168 23.92 1.42 -14.31
N ARG A 169 23.74 1.51 -15.62
CA ARG A 169 23.12 2.68 -16.27
C ARG A 169 21.70 2.98 -15.78
N PHE A 170 21.01 2.01 -15.18
CA PHE A 170 19.73 2.27 -14.51
C PHE A 170 19.86 3.30 -13.39
N ALA A 171 20.99 3.37 -12.69
CA ALA A 171 21.26 4.37 -11.65
C ALA A 171 21.25 5.80 -12.22
N LEU A 172 21.63 5.95 -13.49
CA LEU A 172 21.57 7.22 -14.22
C LEU A 172 20.17 7.57 -14.72
N ARG A 173 19.20 6.65 -14.64
CA ARG A 173 17.79 6.86 -15.07
C ARG A 173 16.83 6.91 -13.89
N ALA A 174 17.13 6.18 -12.82
CA ALA A 174 16.27 5.95 -11.67
C ALA A 174 16.63 6.82 -10.46
N SER A 175 17.73 7.56 -10.53
CA SER A 175 17.97 8.63 -9.55
C SER A 175 16.99 9.76 -9.85
N PRO A 176 16.15 10.18 -8.88
CA PRO A 176 15.43 11.44 -8.99
C PRO A 176 16.48 12.54 -9.22
N GLY A 177 16.56 13.07 -10.45
CA GLY A 177 17.63 14.02 -10.82
C GLY A 177 18.77 13.45 -11.67
N CYS A 178 18.51 12.55 -12.62
CA CYS A 178 19.39 12.38 -13.78
C CYS A 178 18.48 12.13 -15.01
N GLY A 179 18.04 13.14 -15.75
CA GLY A 179 18.68 14.39 -16.12
C GLY A 179 18.85 15.43 -15.01
N THR A 180 20.12 15.76 -14.74
CA THR A 180 20.62 16.75 -13.79
C THR A 180 20.08 16.61 -12.35
N ALA A 181 20.97 16.61 -11.36
CA ALA A 181 20.55 16.69 -9.95
C ALA A 181 19.40 17.69 -9.84
N LEU A 182 18.22 17.25 -9.38
CA LEU A 182 17.07 18.13 -9.24
C LEU A 182 17.59 19.36 -8.48
N PRO A 183 17.54 20.55 -9.08
CA PRO A 183 18.16 21.73 -8.52
C PRO A 183 17.76 21.87 -7.05
N HIS A 184 18.72 22.15 -6.18
CA HIS A 184 18.38 22.45 -4.80
C HIS A 184 17.42 23.65 -4.84
N PRO A 185 16.45 23.80 -3.94
CA PRO A 185 15.51 24.94 -3.97
C PRO A 185 16.13 26.35 -3.98
N GLY A 186 17.45 26.48 -3.78
CA GLY A 186 18.18 27.74 -4.00
C GLY A 186 18.60 27.98 -5.47
N ASP A 187 18.51 26.97 -6.33
CA ASP A 187 18.90 26.98 -7.75
C ASP A 187 17.69 27.29 -8.65
N GLY A 188 17.00 28.40 -8.39
CA GLY A 188 15.76 28.77 -9.09
C GLY A 188 15.88 28.82 -10.62
N ASP A 189 17.06 29.21 -11.14
CA ASP A 189 17.33 29.26 -12.59
C ASP A 189 17.40 27.86 -13.21
N ARG A 190 18.07 26.92 -12.54
CA ARG A 190 18.22 25.55 -13.02
C ARG A 190 16.88 24.80 -12.94
N GLY A 191 16.05 25.10 -11.94
CA GLY A 191 14.68 24.58 -11.84
C GLY A 191 13.81 25.05 -13.00
N ARG A 192 13.87 26.34 -13.35
CA ARG A 192 13.18 26.89 -14.53
C ARG A 192 13.65 26.25 -15.83
N GLN A 193 14.96 26.05 -15.99
CA GLN A 193 15.50 25.39 -17.17
C GLN A 193 14.99 23.94 -17.29
N LEU A 194 15.00 23.18 -16.20
CA LEU A 194 14.47 21.81 -16.18
C LEU A 194 12.95 21.79 -16.47
N TRP A 195 12.19 22.78 -15.99
CA TRP A 195 10.78 22.90 -16.33
C TRP A 195 10.53 23.13 -17.82
N GLN A 196 11.37 23.92 -18.49
CA GLN A 196 11.23 24.29 -19.90
C GLN A 196 11.78 23.23 -20.86
N GLU A 197 12.91 22.61 -20.54
CA GLU A 197 13.68 21.73 -21.43
C GLU A 197 13.60 20.24 -21.03
N GLY A 198 13.16 19.97 -19.80
CA GLY A 198 13.16 18.63 -19.22
C GLY A 198 12.07 17.71 -19.79
N LEU A 199 12.29 16.41 -19.63
CA LEU A 199 11.31 15.39 -19.96
C LEU A 199 10.09 15.52 -19.03
N PHE A 200 8.93 15.04 -19.49
CA PHE A 200 7.70 15.09 -18.71
C PHE A 200 7.83 14.50 -17.29
N ALA A 201 8.48 13.34 -17.15
CA ALA A 201 8.72 12.72 -15.84
C ALA A 201 9.61 13.58 -14.92
N GLU A 202 10.58 14.31 -15.50
CA GLU A 202 11.47 15.21 -14.77
C GLU A 202 10.69 16.45 -14.31
N ARG A 203 9.79 16.98 -15.15
CA ARG A 203 8.89 18.09 -14.81
C ARG A 203 7.94 17.72 -13.67
N VAL A 204 7.32 16.52 -13.71
CA VAL A 204 6.46 16.02 -12.61
C VAL A 204 7.26 15.85 -11.32
N ALA A 205 8.47 15.29 -11.38
CA ALA A 205 9.32 15.13 -10.21
C ALA A 205 9.76 16.48 -9.61
N LEU A 206 10.09 17.47 -10.46
CA LEU A 206 10.39 18.83 -10.04
C LEU A 206 9.17 19.48 -9.36
N LEU A 207 7.99 19.37 -9.98
CA LEU A 207 6.77 19.95 -9.43
C LEU A 207 6.43 19.32 -8.07
N ALA A 208 6.53 18.00 -7.93
CA ALA A 208 6.30 17.30 -6.67
C ALA A 208 7.32 17.74 -5.58
N ALA A 209 8.60 17.89 -5.95
CA ALA A 209 9.64 18.35 -5.02
C ALA A 209 9.42 19.81 -4.58
N LEU A 210 9.05 20.71 -5.50
CA LEU A 210 8.69 22.09 -5.18
C LEU A 210 7.44 22.14 -4.31
N ARG A 211 6.40 21.37 -4.64
CA ARG A 211 5.12 21.35 -3.93
C ARG A 211 5.27 20.94 -2.47
N ALA A 212 6.22 20.05 -2.17
CA ALA A 212 6.51 19.61 -0.80
C ALA A 212 7.18 20.68 0.09
N ARG A 213 7.78 21.73 -0.50
CA ARG A 213 8.53 22.77 0.21
C ARG A 213 7.89 24.15 0.09
N GLU A 214 7.59 24.56 -1.13
CA GLU A 214 7.03 25.86 -1.51
C GLU A 214 5.79 25.67 -2.41
N PRO A 215 4.62 25.37 -1.81
CA PRO A 215 3.36 25.17 -2.51
C PRO A 215 3.02 26.25 -3.55
N ALA A 216 3.16 27.52 -3.15
CA ALA A 216 2.84 28.68 -3.97
C ALA A 216 3.72 28.74 -5.23
N ALA A 217 5.04 28.57 -5.08
CA ALA A 217 5.97 28.59 -6.20
C ALA A 217 5.71 27.45 -7.21
N ALA A 218 5.33 26.26 -6.72
CA ALA A 218 4.97 25.13 -7.58
C ALA A 218 3.72 25.44 -8.42
N ARG A 219 2.67 25.99 -7.79
CA ARG A 219 1.43 26.40 -8.46
C ARG A 219 1.68 27.52 -9.47
N ASP A 220 2.47 28.53 -9.09
CA ASP A 220 2.81 29.64 -9.99
C ASP A 220 3.60 29.14 -11.21
N LEU A 221 4.55 28.22 -11.02
CA LEU A 221 5.28 27.57 -12.10
C LEU A 221 4.36 26.78 -13.03
N LEU A 222 3.45 25.98 -12.49
CA LEU A 222 2.47 25.22 -13.27
C LEU A 222 1.55 26.14 -14.09
N ALA A 223 1.09 27.24 -13.50
CA ALA A 223 0.24 28.22 -14.16
C ALA A 223 0.88 28.82 -15.41
N THR A 224 2.23 28.94 -15.46
CA THR A 224 2.93 29.50 -16.62
C THR A 224 2.78 28.70 -17.92
N THR A 225 2.64 27.37 -17.82
CA THR A 225 2.56 26.49 -19.01
C THR A 225 1.21 25.77 -19.15
N TRP A 226 0.31 25.92 -18.18
CA TRP A 226 -0.99 25.22 -18.13
C TRP A 226 -1.77 25.27 -19.45
N ALA A 227 -1.89 26.45 -20.05
CA ALA A 227 -2.63 26.66 -21.29
C ALA A 227 -2.03 25.92 -22.51
N THR A 228 -0.73 25.63 -22.49
CA THR A 228 -0.01 24.95 -23.58
C THR A 228 0.11 23.44 -23.38
N GLU A 229 -0.08 22.93 -22.16
CA GLU A 229 0.00 21.49 -21.88
C GLU A 229 -1.14 20.69 -22.54
N ARG A 230 -0.88 19.41 -22.81
CA ARG A 230 -1.91 18.46 -23.27
C ARG A 230 -2.79 18.01 -22.10
N ALA A 231 -3.99 17.52 -22.40
CA ALA A 231 -4.96 17.12 -21.37
C ALA A 231 -4.44 16.00 -20.43
N GLU A 232 -3.68 15.04 -20.96
CA GLU A 232 -3.07 13.96 -20.17
C GLU A 232 -1.98 14.49 -19.22
N ASP A 233 -1.15 15.40 -19.72
CA ASP A 233 -0.08 16.06 -18.95
C ASP A 233 -0.67 16.93 -17.82
N ARG A 234 -1.72 17.71 -18.15
CA ARG A 234 -2.50 18.50 -17.17
C ARG A 234 -3.03 17.64 -16.03
N LEU A 235 -3.55 16.45 -16.33
CA LEU A 235 -4.09 15.54 -15.33
C LEU A 235 -3.02 15.12 -14.31
N MET A 236 -1.82 14.77 -14.79
CA MET A 236 -0.70 14.36 -13.92
C MET A 236 -0.14 15.53 -13.10
N PHE A 237 -0.05 16.72 -13.69
CA PHE A 237 0.35 17.92 -12.94
C PHE A 237 -0.68 18.32 -11.88
N LEU A 238 -1.97 18.20 -12.20
CA LEU A 238 -3.05 18.46 -11.26
C LEU A 238 -3.05 17.44 -10.11
N ASP A 239 -2.78 16.16 -10.39
CA ASP A 239 -2.62 15.11 -9.38
C ASP A 239 -1.46 15.42 -8.41
N SER A 240 -0.40 16.06 -8.89
CA SER A 240 0.74 16.48 -8.06
C SER A 240 0.36 17.52 -6.99
N LEU A 241 -0.74 18.28 -7.18
CA LEU A 241 -1.23 19.26 -6.21
C LEU A 241 -1.89 18.62 -4.98
N ARG A 242 -2.21 17.31 -5.00
CA ARG A 242 -2.71 16.59 -3.81
C ARG A 242 -1.77 16.70 -2.63
N ALA A 243 -0.46 16.73 -2.87
CA ALA A 243 0.54 16.90 -1.83
C ALA A 243 0.49 18.34 -1.30
N GLY A 244 0.14 18.51 -0.03
CA GLY A 244 0.11 19.83 0.62
C GLY A 244 -1.00 20.75 0.11
N LEU A 245 -2.07 20.20 -0.48
CA LEU A 245 -3.26 20.92 -0.96
C LEU A 245 -3.76 21.91 0.10
N GLY A 246 -4.00 23.16 -0.30
CA GLY A 246 -4.44 24.22 0.60
C GLY A 246 -5.40 25.22 -0.05
N PRO A 247 -5.95 26.16 0.73
CA PRO A 247 -6.92 27.14 0.25
C PRO A 247 -6.36 28.04 -0.87
N ASP A 248 -5.04 28.31 -0.87
CA ASP A 248 -4.40 29.11 -1.92
C ASP A 248 -4.41 28.45 -3.31
N ASP A 249 -4.69 27.15 -3.38
CA ASP A 249 -4.82 26.43 -4.66
C ASP A 249 -6.19 26.67 -5.32
N GLU A 250 -7.21 27.10 -4.57
CA GLU A 250 -8.59 27.22 -5.03
C GLU A 250 -8.73 28.04 -6.32
N PRO A 251 -8.11 29.24 -6.48
CA PRO A 251 -8.26 30.01 -7.72
C PRO A 251 -7.76 29.27 -8.97
N PHE A 252 -6.67 28.49 -8.83
CA PHE A 252 -6.13 27.69 -9.93
C PHE A 252 -7.02 26.48 -10.23
N LEU A 253 -7.56 25.84 -9.20
CA LEU A 253 -8.45 24.70 -9.36
C LEU A 253 -9.80 25.08 -9.96
N GLU A 254 -10.37 26.24 -9.61
CA GLU A 254 -11.58 26.79 -10.25
C GLU A 254 -11.33 27.11 -11.74
N GLN A 255 -10.12 27.55 -12.11
CA GLN A 255 -9.73 27.66 -13.52
C GLN A 255 -9.68 26.28 -14.21
N ALA A 256 -9.13 25.27 -13.54
CA ALA A 256 -9.07 23.89 -14.06
C ALA A 256 -10.45 23.21 -14.14
N LEU A 257 -11.41 23.63 -13.30
CA LEU A 257 -12.80 23.17 -13.36
C LEU A 257 -13.50 23.60 -14.65
N ALA A 258 -13.02 24.66 -15.32
CA ALA A 258 -13.49 25.09 -16.63
C ALA A 258 -12.73 24.45 -17.82
N ASP A 259 -11.85 23.47 -17.58
CA ASP A 259 -11.05 22.84 -18.63
C ASP A 259 -11.93 22.08 -19.66
N ARG A 260 -11.46 22.00 -20.90
CA ARG A 260 -12.16 21.28 -21.99
C ARG A 260 -12.22 19.77 -21.74
N SER A 261 -11.20 19.21 -21.10
CA SER A 261 -11.11 17.78 -20.77
C SER A 261 -11.99 17.42 -19.57
N ARG A 262 -12.85 16.41 -19.74
CA ARG A 262 -13.71 15.89 -18.66
C ARG A 262 -12.90 15.36 -17.48
N ASN A 263 -11.78 14.68 -17.73
CA ASN A 263 -10.96 14.10 -16.68
C ASN A 263 -10.26 15.19 -15.84
N VAL A 264 -9.80 16.26 -16.49
CA VAL A 264 -9.19 17.41 -15.80
C VAL A 264 -10.22 18.10 -14.91
N ARG A 265 -11.44 18.35 -15.41
CA ARG A 265 -12.54 18.91 -14.60
C ARG A 265 -12.90 18.03 -13.41
N ALA A 266 -13.00 16.72 -13.62
CA ALA A 266 -13.34 15.79 -12.54
C ALA A 266 -12.29 15.80 -11.43
N THR A 267 -10.99 15.76 -11.77
CA THR A 267 -9.92 15.85 -10.77
C THR A 267 -9.88 17.23 -10.11
N ALA A 268 -10.15 18.32 -10.83
CA ALA A 268 -10.24 19.65 -10.23
C ALA A 268 -11.39 19.75 -9.22
N ALA A 269 -12.58 19.24 -9.57
CA ALA A 269 -13.72 19.16 -8.67
C ALA A 269 -13.43 18.29 -7.43
N GLU A 270 -12.72 17.18 -7.61
CA GLU A 270 -12.31 16.29 -6.51
C GLU A 270 -11.37 17.02 -5.54
N LEU A 271 -10.36 17.74 -6.04
CA LEU A 271 -9.44 18.54 -5.23
C LEU A 271 -10.15 19.70 -4.52
N LEU A 272 -11.04 20.42 -5.22
CA LEU A 272 -11.85 21.48 -4.61
C LEU A 272 -12.76 20.94 -3.50
N SER A 273 -13.34 19.75 -3.69
CA SER A 273 -14.16 19.08 -2.67
C SER A 273 -13.35 18.59 -1.47
N ALA A 274 -12.04 18.41 -1.61
CA ALA A 274 -11.13 18.12 -0.50
C ALA A 274 -10.80 19.36 0.34
N LEU A 275 -11.16 20.57 -0.13
CA LEU A 275 -11.02 21.84 0.57
C LEU A 275 -12.39 22.27 1.13
N PRO A 276 -12.67 22.07 2.44
CA PRO A 276 -13.98 22.37 3.03
C PRO A 276 -14.42 23.83 2.89
N GLY A 277 -13.47 24.75 2.77
CA GLY A 277 -13.71 26.19 2.60
C GLY A 277 -13.94 26.64 1.16
N SER A 278 -13.84 25.76 0.16
CA SER A 278 -13.94 26.17 -1.24
C SER A 278 -15.37 26.55 -1.63
N ALA A 279 -15.48 27.44 -2.63
CA ALA A 279 -16.75 27.84 -3.21
C ALA A 279 -17.51 26.64 -3.79
N LEU A 280 -16.80 25.68 -4.40
CA LEU A 280 -17.41 24.44 -4.88
C LEU A 280 -17.99 23.62 -3.73
N ALA A 281 -17.24 23.43 -2.64
CA ALA A 281 -17.70 22.66 -1.50
C ALA A 281 -18.92 23.33 -0.83
N ALA A 282 -18.97 24.67 -0.78
CA ALA A 282 -20.15 25.41 -0.32
C ALA A 282 -21.37 25.18 -1.24
N ARG A 283 -21.20 25.17 -2.57
CA ARG A 283 -22.28 24.83 -3.51
C ARG A 283 -22.76 23.39 -3.37
N MET A 284 -21.86 22.45 -3.08
CA MET A 284 -22.20 21.05 -2.80
C MET A 284 -22.95 20.92 -1.47
N ALA A 285 -22.54 21.66 -0.43
CA ALA A 285 -23.21 21.70 0.86
C ALA A 285 -24.69 22.09 0.71
N VAL A 286 -24.98 23.18 0.00
CA VAL A 286 -26.37 23.65 -0.22
C VAL A 286 -27.22 22.58 -0.92
N ARG A 287 -26.67 21.92 -1.94
CA ARG A 287 -27.39 20.85 -2.66
C ARG A 287 -27.60 19.62 -1.78
N ALA A 288 -26.59 19.23 -1.00
CA ALA A 288 -26.66 18.07 -0.12
C ALA A 288 -27.59 18.29 1.08
N GLU A 289 -27.63 19.50 1.65
CA GLU A 289 -28.59 19.89 2.70
C GLU A 289 -30.04 19.87 2.22
N ALA A 290 -30.29 20.18 0.94
CA ALA A 290 -31.62 20.05 0.35
C ALA A 290 -32.08 18.59 0.26
N CYS A 291 -31.15 17.65 0.14
CA CYS A 291 -31.44 16.21 0.03
C CYS A 291 -31.56 15.49 1.37
N VAL A 292 -30.99 16.01 2.46
CA VAL A 292 -30.93 15.31 3.74
C VAL A 292 -31.45 16.20 4.86
N ALA A 293 -32.44 15.69 5.59
CA ALA A 293 -33.09 16.39 6.70
C ALA A 293 -33.33 15.44 7.89
N ILE A 294 -33.55 16.01 9.07
CA ILE A 294 -34.09 15.26 10.20
C ILE A 294 -35.61 15.27 10.10
N ASP A 295 -36.21 14.09 10.10
CA ASP A 295 -37.61 13.91 10.40
C ASP A 295 -37.80 13.72 11.91
N HIS A 296 -38.54 14.63 12.52
CA HIS A 296 -38.91 14.59 13.94
C HIS A 296 -40.24 13.86 14.19
N MET A 297 -40.91 13.36 13.14
CA MET A 297 -42.31 12.93 13.21
C MET A 297 -42.54 11.42 13.16
N GLN A 298 -41.51 10.57 13.24
CA GLN A 298 -41.71 9.12 13.16
C GLN A 298 -41.89 8.49 14.56
N PRO A 299 -43.11 8.07 14.96
CA PRO A 299 -43.29 7.33 16.21
C PRO A 299 -42.59 5.96 16.12
N PRO A 300 -42.12 5.39 17.26
CA PRO A 300 -41.46 4.09 17.28
C PRO A 300 -42.37 3.01 16.69
N ARG A 301 -41.83 2.23 15.76
CA ARG A 301 -42.54 1.13 15.08
C ARG A 301 -42.88 0.05 16.13
N PRO A 302 -44.15 -0.32 16.36
CA PRO A 302 -44.46 -1.38 17.31
C PRO A 302 -43.91 -2.72 16.81
N LEU A 303 -43.25 -3.46 17.70
CA LEU A 303 -42.85 -4.85 17.51
C LEU A 303 -44.06 -5.65 17.01
N ARG A 304 -43.96 -6.23 15.80
CA ARG A 304 -44.92 -7.21 15.32
C ARG A 304 -44.78 -8.47 16.17
N THR A 305 -45.51 -8.54 17.27
CA THR A 305 -45.83 -9.81 17.95
C THR A 305 -47.24 -10.21 17.54
N GLY A 306 -47.34 -11.16 16.61
CA GLY A 306 -48.61 -11.77 16.17
C GLY A 306 -48.32 -12.94 15.23
N PRO A 307 -49.04 -14.06 15.37
CA PRO A 307 -48.52 -15.40 15.10
C PRO A 307 -48.42 -15.73 13.61
N GLU A 308 -47.45 -16.60 13.28
CA GLU A 308 -47.32 -17.24 11.99
C GLU A 308 -48.50 -18.21 11.75
N ASP A 309 -49.56 -17.74 11.10
CA ASP A 309 -50.52 -18.62 10.45
C ASP A 309 -50.00 -18.99 9.06
N GLY A 310 -49.30 -20.13 9.02
CA GLY A 310 -49.00 -20.84 7.79
C GLY A 310 -50.25 -21.44 7.18
N GLY A 311 -50.53 -21.11 5.92
CA GLY A 311 -51.60 -21.71 5.12
C GLY A 311 -51.17 -21.86 3.66
N PRO A 312 -51.03 -23.10 3.13
CA PRO A 312 -50.37 -23.36 1.86
C PRO A 312 -51.33 -23.35 0.66
N GLY A 313 -50.80 -23.02 -0.52
CA GLY A 313 -51.49 -23.16 -1.80
C GLY A 313 -51.75 -24.62 -2.16
N GLY A 314 -52.96 -24.90 -2.64
CA GLY A 314 -53.35 -26.22 -3.13
C GLY A 314 -53.46 -26.27 -4.65
N ALA A 315 -53.02 -27.39 -5.24
CA ALA A 315 -53.74 -28.10 -6.30
C ALA A 315 -53.13 -29.49 -6.56
N GLY A 316 -53.96 -30.53 -6.40
CA GLY A 316 -53.81 -31.80 -7.13
C GLY A 316 -54.00 -33.07 -6.31
N GLY A 317 -55.15 -33.74 -6.48
CA GLY A 317 -55.21 -35.22 -6.41
C GLY A 317 -56.12 -35.88 -5.37
N THR A 318 -57.43 -35.76 -5.57
CA THR A 318 -58.43 -36.86 -5.63
C THR A 318 -58.49 -37.96 -4.55
N THR A 319 -59.70 -38.04 -3.97
CA THR A 319 -60.48 -39.19 -3.42
C THR A 319 -60.32 -39.66 -1.95
N PRO A 320 -61.43 -40.14 -1.33
CA PRO A 320 -61.72 -39.97 0.10
C PRO A 320 -61.88 -41.30 0.86
N ALA A 321 -62.01 -41.25 2.19
CA ALA A 321 -63.14 -41.83 2.95
C ALA A 321 -62.93 -41.82 4.47
N THR A 322 -64.01 -41.46 5.17
CA THR A 322 -64.53 -41.99 6.45
C THR A 322 -63.83 -41.75 7.80
N ALA A 323 -64.54 -40.96 8.62
CA ALA A 323 -65.13 -41.33 9.91
C ALA A 323 -64.27 -41.42 11.19
N ALA A 324 -64.51 -40.42 12.05
CA ALA A 324 -65.13 -40.56 13.37
C ALA A 324 -64.28 -40.73 14.66
N THR A 325 -64.68 -39.90 15.63
CA THR A 325 -64.91 -40.22 17.07
C THR A 325 -63.88 -39.74 18.11
N ALA A 326 -64.39 -38.80 18.91
CA ALA A 326 -64.25 -38.57 20.36
C ALA A 326 -62.85 -38.39 21.01
N ALA A 327 -62.69 -37.21 21.59
CA ALA A 327 -61.86 -36.96 22.76
C ALA A 327 -62.70 -37.09 24.04
N THR A 328 -62.11 -37.68 25.08
CA THR A 328 -62.56 -37.57 26.47
C THR A 328 -61.34 -37.31 27.35
N GLY A 329 -61.46 -36.36 28.28
CA GLY A 329 -60.84 -36.49 29.60
C GLY A 329 -60.00 -35.33 30.11
N GLY A 330 -60.49 -34.72 31.20
CA GLY A 330 -59.67 -34.22 32.33
C GLY A 330 -59.59 -32.69 32.45
N THR A 331 -60.47 -31.99 33.20
CA THR A 331 -60.38 -31.68 34.67
C THR A 331 -59.01 -31.14 35.10
N GLY A 332 -58.84 -30.01 35.78
CA GLY A 332 -59.71 -29.07 36.46
C GLY A 332 -58.81 -28.09 37.24
N GLY A 333 -59.35 -27.01 37.82
CA GLY A 333 -58.58 -26.14 38.72
C GLY A 333 -59.08 -24.71 38.78
N THR A 334 -59.83 -24.42 39.83
CA THR A 334 -60.53 -23.18 40.14
C THR A 334 -59.66 -22.12 40.82
N GLY A 335 -59.98 -20.84 40.59
CA GLY A 335 -60.02 -19.83 41.66
C GLY A 335 -59.30 -18.50 41.41
N GLY A 336 -60.02 -17.38 41.62
CA GLY A 336 -59.40 -16.10 42.02
C GLY A 336 -59.85 -14.85 41.26
N MET A 337 -60.89 -14.19 41.79
CA MET A 337 -61.41 -12.88 41.37
C MET A 337 -60.58 -11.71 41.93
N GLY A 338 -60.47 -10.60 41.19
CA GLY A 338 -60.13 -9.27 41.75
C GLY A 338 -59.68 -8.23 40.72
N PRO A 339 -60.43 -7.13 40.49
CA PRO A 339 -60.04 -6.06 39.58
C PRO A 339 -59.35 -4.90 40.31
N GLY A 340 -58.19 -4.46 39.83
CA GLY A 340 -57.48 -3.29 40.33
C GLY A 340 -57.01 -2.41 39.17
N ARG A 341 -57.74 -1.32 38.90
CA ARG A 341 -57.26 -0.20 38.06
C ARG A 341 -56.04 0.42 38.73
N ALA A 342 -54.90 0.43 38.05
CA ALA A 342 -53.79 1.32 38.32
C ALA A 342 -53.55 2.18 37.08
N MET A 343 -53.61 3.50 37.26
CA MET A 343 -53.16 4.49 36.30
C MET A 343 -51.67 4.25 36.00
N GLY A 344 -51.37 3.72 34.82
CA GLY A 344 -50.04 3.80 34.24
C GLY A 344 -49.90 5.12 33.51
N THR A 345 -49.15 6.06 34.09
CA THR A 345 -48.53 7.18 33.36
C THR A 345 -47.85 6.63 32.12
N VAL A 346 -48.39 6.94 30.94
CA VAL A 346 -47.75 6.68 29.66
C VAL A 346 -46.48 7.54 29.63
N GLY A 347 -45.33 6.92 29.84
CA GLY A 347 -44.06 7.53 29.51
C GLY A 347 -44.09 7.86 28.02
N ALA A 348 -44.02 9.14 27.69
CA ALA A 348 -43.82 9.56 26.31
C ALA A 348 -42.50 8.93 25.84
N THR A 349 -42.59 7.91 24.98
CA THR A 349 -41.46 7.44 24.19
C THR A 349 -41.01 8.62 23.34
N GLU A 350 -39.91 9.28 23.73
CA GLU A 350 -39.29 10.30 22.89
C GLU A 350 -39.03 9.68 21.52
N ALA A 351 -39.62 10.27 20.48
CA ALA A 351 -39.45 9.80 19.11
C ALA A 351 -37.98 9.95 18.73
N THR A 352 -37.31 8.84 18.42
CA THR A 352 -35.93 8.88 17.94
C THR A 352 -35.90 9.64 16.62
N PRO A 353 -35.11 10.73 16.51
CA PRO A 353 -34.99 11.48 15.27
C PRO A 353 -34.43 10.58 14.16
N THR A 354 -35.06 10.58 12.99
CA THR A 354 -34.68 9.75 11.83
C THR A 354 -34.18 10.65 10.71
N ILE A 355 -33.16 10.23 9.96
CA ILE A 355 -32.69 10.94 8.77
C ILE A 355 -33.61 10.59 7.59
N ALA A 356 -34.25 11.60 7.01
CA ALA A 356 -35.00 11.50 5.77
C ALA A 356 -34.14 11.97 4.59
N VAL A 357 -34.22 11.25 3.47
CA VAL A 357 -33.43 11.50 2.27
C VAL A 357 -34.34 11.69 1.06
N GLU A 358 -34.26 12.87 0.44
CA GLU A 358 -34.87 13.17 -0.86
C GLU A 358 -33.77 13.33 -1.91
N ALA A 359 -33.48 12.24 -2.62
CA ALA A 359 -32.44 12.24 -3.65
C ALA A 359 -32.82 13.13 -4.86
N PRO A 360 -31.85 13.74 -5.57
CA PRO A 360 -32.15 14.58 -6.74
C PRO A 360 -32.95 13.84 -7.81
N HIS A 361 -33.89 14.53 -8.46
CA HIS A 361 -34.70 13.97 -9.56
C HIS A 361 -33.99 14.04 -10.91
N GLU A 362 -33.05 14.97 -11.07
CA GLU A 362 -32.25 15.16 -12.28
C GLU A 362 -30.84 15.67 -11.94
N CYS A 363 -29.89 15.51 -12.87
CA CYS A 363 -28.58 16.14 -12.80
C CYS A 363 -28.59 17.39 -13.67
N ASP A 364 -28.67 18.57 -13.04
CA ASP A 364 -28.73 19.85 -13.76
C ASP A 364 -27.36 20.26 -14.37
N PRO A 365 -27.32 21.18 -15.35
CA PRO A 365 -26.06 21.63 -15.95
C PRO A 365 -25.07 22.27 -14.96
N GLY A 366 -25.57 22.84 -13.86
CA GLY A 366 -24.74 23.37 -12.79
C GLY A 366 -24.06 22.27 -11.97
N MET A 367 -24.71 21.13 -11.76
CA MET A 367 -24.14 19.94 -11.14
C MET A 367 -23.02 19.37 -12.03
N GLU A 368 -23.26 19.23 -13.34
CA GLU A 368 -22.24 18.77 -14.28
C GLU A 368 -21.03 19.70 -14.34
N ARG A 369 -21.26 21.02 -14.32
CA ARG A 369 -20.20 22.03 -14.24
C ARG A 369 -19.37 21.87 -12.96
N ASP A 370 -20.02 21.59 -11.84
CA ASP A 370 -19.37 21.38 -10.55
C ASP A 370 -18.78 19.96 -10.40
N GLY A 371 -18.71 19.18 -11.48
CA GLY A 371 -18.01 17.89 -11.52
C GLY A 371 -18.86 16.66 -11.24
N VAL A 372 -20.18 16.81 -11.04
CA VAL A 372 -21.09 15.67 -10.88
C VAL A 372 -21.22 14.93 -12.22
N VAL A 373 -20.99 13.63 -12.19
CA VAL A 373 -21.17 12.79 -13.37
C VAL A 373 -22.64 12.42 -13.52
N ALA A 374 -23.26 12.85 -14.61
CA ALA A 374 -24.67 12.57 -14.90
C ALA A 374 -24.96 11.07 -15.10
N LYS A 375 -24.17 10.39 -15.93
CA LYS A 375 -24.41 8.97 -16.27
C LYS A 375 -23.93 8.02 -15.16
N ALA A 376 -24.86 7.31 -14.55
CA ALA A 376 -24.56 6.29 -13.54
C ALA A 376 -23.85 5.05 -14.16
N PRO A 377 -22.97 4.37 -13.40
CA PRO A 377 -22.45 3.06 -13.76
C PRO A 377 -23.55 2.00 -13.91
N ALA A 378 -23.29 0.95 -14.70
CA ALA A 378 -24.24 -0.14 -14.87
C ALA A 378 -24.59 -0.80 -13.54
N GLY A 379 -25.90 -1.01 -13.29
CA GLY A 379 -26.40 -1.63 -12.06
C GLY A 379 -26.58 -0.70 -10.87
N ARG A 380 -26.30 0.61 -11.01
CA ARG A 380 -26.54 1.61 -9.97
C ARG A 380 -27.67 2.55 -10.38
N GLY A 381 -28.61 2.83 -9.46
CA GLY A 381 -29.69 3.79 -9.70
C GLY A 381 -29.19 5.22 -9.82
N GLU A 382 -29.73 5.99 -10.76
CA GLU A 382 -29.28 7.36 -11.05
C GLU A 382 -29.44 8.30 -9.85
N ARG A 383 -30.58 8.24 -9.15
CA ARG A 383 -30.84 9.03 -7.94
C ARG A 383 -29.80 8.79 -6.84
N SER A 384 -29.50 7.53 -6.57
CA SER A 384 -28.47 7.12 -5.59
C SER A 384 -27.07 7.57 -6.03
N TRP A 385 -26.77 7.49 -7.33
CA TRP A 385 -25.50 7.95 -7.89
C TRP A 385 -25.29 9.46 -7.76
N TRP A 386 -26.32 10.28 -8.01
CA TRP A 386 -26.21 11.74 -7.83
C TRP A 386 -26.15 12.13 -6.36
N LEU A 387 -27.00 11.54 -5.51
CA LEU A 387 -26.96 11.76 -4.06
C LEU A 387 -25.57 11.45 -3.49
N GLY A 388 -25.02 10.28 -3.82
CA GLY A 388 -23.71 9.85 -3.32
C GLY A 388 -22.59 10.83 -3.69
N GLN A 389 -22.61 11.39 -4.90
CA GLN A 389 -21.62 12.38 -5.33
C GLN A 389 -21.78 13.73 -4.61
N LEU A 390 -23.02 14.19 -4.38
CA LEU A 390 -23.28 15.43 -3.66
C LEU A 390 -22.86 15.33 -2.19
N VAL A 391 -23.22 14.23 -1.53
CA VAL A 391 -22.88 13.99 -0.11
C VAL A 391 -21.37 13.82 0.05
N GLU A 392 -20.71 13.13 -0.88
CA GLU A 392 -19.25 12.96 -0.88
C GLU A 392 -18.49 14.28 -1.09
N ALA A 393 -19.05 15.19 -1.89
CA ALA A 393 -18.43 16.48 -2.20
C ALA A 393 -18.75 17.60 -1.19
N ALA A 394 -19.70 17.37 -0.27
CA ALA A 394 -20.06 18.33 0.76
C ALA A 394 -19.05 18.33 1.93
N PRO A 395 -18.68 19.50 2.47
CA PRO A 395 -17.91 19.61 3.71
C PRO A 395 -18.57 18.84 4.84
N LEU A 396 -17.82 18.01 5.56
CA LEU A 396 -18.39 17.17 6.62
C LEU A 396 -18.98 17.97 7.79
N GLY A 397 -18.42 19.15 8.09
CA GLY A 397 -18.96 20.07 9.10
C GLY A 397 -20.37 20.59 8.79
N THR A 398 -20.85 20.44 7.55
CA THR A 398 -22.22 20.76 7.14
C THR A 398 -23.24 19.89 7.89
N TRP A 399 -22.93 18.61 8.09
CA TRP A 399 -23.85 17.64 8.67
C TRP A 399 -24.13 17.90 10.15
N SER A 400 -23.12 18.27 10.94
CA SER A 400 -23.33 18.69 12.33
C SER A 400 -24.26 19.89 12.43
N ARG A 401 -24.14 20.89 11.54
CA ARG A 401 -25.05 22.03 11.52
C ARG A 401 -26.46 21.63 11.09
N ARG A 402 -26.57 20.88 10.00
CA ARG A 402 -27.85 20.48 9.40
C ARG A 402 -28.65 19.54 10.29
N LEU A 403 -27.96 18.65 11.00
CA LEU A 403 -28.56 17.60 11.82
C LEU A 403 -28.56 17.98 13.31
N GLY A 404 -28.83 19.25 13.63
CA GLY A 404 -29.16 19.71 14.98
C GLY A 404 -27.99 19.81 15.96
N GLY A 405 -26.78 20.13 15.48
CA GLY A 405 -25.59 20.31 16.32
C GLY A 405 -24.95 19.01 16.80
N ARG A 406 -25.37 17.86 16.26
CA ARG A 406 -24.89 16.53 16.66
C ARG A 406 -23.42 16.33 16.27
N THR A 407 -22.72 15.58 17.11
CA THR A 407 -21.39 15.05 16.82
C THR A 407 -21.45 14.03 15.68
N PRO A 408 -20.33 13.76 14.98
CA PRO A 408 -20.29 12.75 13.92
C PRO A 408 -20.76 11.37 14.39
N ARG A 409 -20.41 10.99 15.63
CA ARG A 409 -20.85 9.71 16.23
C ARG A 409 -22.37 9.65 16.41
N GLU A 410 -22.97 10.73 16.89
CA GLU A 410 -24.43 10.81 17.04
C GLU A 410 -25.13 10.80 15.69
N ILE A 411 -24.58 11.46 14.66
CA ILE A 411 -25.12 11.46 13.30
C ILE A 411 -25.12 10.06 12.69
N VAL A 412 -23.98 9.38 12.74
CA VAL A 412 -23.80 8.02 12.19
C VAL A 412 -24.69 6.99 12.90
N ALA A 413 -25.09 7.26 14.15
CA ALA A 413 -25.99 6.41 14.91
C ALA A 413 -27.49 6.66 14.62
N LEU A 414 -27.85 7.72 13.89
CA LEU A 414 -29.25 7.98 13.56
C LEU A 414 -29.78 6.94 12.57
N PRO A 415 -31.01 6.43 12.76
CA PRO A 415 -31.65 5.63 11.74
C PRO A 415 -31.87 6.46 10.48
N VAL A 416 -31.70 5.84 9.31
CA VAL A 416 -31.97 6.46 8.00
C VAL A 416 -33.17 5.79 7.38
N ALA A 417 -34.15 6.59 6.94
CA ALA A 417 -35.36 6.11 6.29
C ALA A 417 -35.09 5.53 4.88
N ASP A 418 -36.06 4.75 4.38
CA ASP A 418 -36.14 4.27 2.99
C ASP A 418 -34.87 3.59 2.46
N ASP A 419 -34.17 2.86 3.32
CA ASP A 419 -32.96 2.07 3.01
C ASP A 419 -31.77 2.90 2.45
N TRP A 420 -31.74 4.21 2.69
CA TRP A 420 -30.66 5.10 2.25
C TRP A 420 -29.37 5.02 3.07
N GLN A 421 -29.38 4.32 4.21
CA GLN A 421 -28.27 4.26 5.17
C GLN A 421 -26.94 3.88 4.51
N GLY A 422 -26.95 2.83 3.68
CA GLY A 422 -25.74 2.34 3.00
C GLY A 422 -25.13 3.38 2.06
N GLU A 423 -25.95 4.10 1.27
CA GLU A 423 -25.42 5.11 0.34
C GLU A 423 -24.90 6.35 1.08
N LEU A 424 -25.61 6.81 2.13
CA LEU A 424 -25.16 7.94 2.94
C LEU A 424 -23.83 7.63 3.64
N HIS A 425 -23.74 6.48 4.30
CA HIS A 425 -22.53 6.10 5.03
C HIS A 425 -21.35 5.88 4.09
N ALA A 426 -21.57 5.26 2.93
CA ALA A 426 -20.52 5.11 1.92
C ALA A 426 -20.05 6.48 1.38
N ALA A 427 -20.96 7.43 1.17
CA ALA A 427 -20.61 8.79 0.74
C ALA A 427 -19.85 9.57 1.84
N TRP A 428 -20.26 9.47 3.10
CA TRP A 428 -19.53 10.03 4.23
C TRP A 428 -18.14 9.40 4.42
N CYS A 429 -17.99 8.10 4.20
CA CYS A 429 -16.68 7.44 4.23
C CYS A 429 -15.74 8.03 3.17
N ARG A 430 -16.22 8.21 1.94
CA ARG A 430 -15.42 8.82 0.87
C ARG A 430 -15.10 10.29 1.16
N ALA A 431 -16.05 11.05 1.71
CA ALA A 431 -15.84 12.43 2.16
C ALA A 431 -14.78 12.52 3.27
N ALA A 432 -14.84 11.63 4.27
CA ALA A 432 -13.90 11.60 5.39
C ALA A 432 -12.47 11.31 4.95
N VAL A 433 -12.29 10.35 4.04
CA VAL A 433 -10.99 10.06 3.42
C VAL A 433 -10.50 11.25 2.59
N ARG A 434 -11.38 11.86 1.80
CA ARG A 434 -11.04 12.98 0.90
C ARG A 434 -10.61 14.22 1.68
N GLN A 435 -11.37 14.58 2.71
CA GLN A 435 -11.12 15.76 3.57
C GLN A 435 -10.10 15.47 4.68
N ARG A 436 -9.65 14.20 4.81
CA ARG A 436 -8.77 13.71 5.89
C ARG A 436 -9.31 14.05 7.29
N ASP A 437 -10.62 13.87 7.47
CA ASP A 437 -11.30 14.17 8.73
C ASP A 437 -11.25 12.95 9.67
N ALA A 438 -10.46 13.08 10.74
CA ALA A 438 -10.23 12.00 11.70
C ALA A 438 -11.48 11.74 12.59
N GLU A 439 -12.23 12.79 12.94
CA GLU A 439 -13.40 12.66 13.83
C GLU A 439 -14.52 11.87 13.14
N TRP A 440 -14.80 12.21 11.88
CA TRP A 440 -15.74 11.46 11.05
C TRP A 440 -15.25 10.05 10.74
N SER A 441 -13.97 9.88 10.47
CA SER A 441 -13.41 8.55 10.22
C SER A 441 -13.54 7.64 11.44
N HIS A 442 -13.29 8.16 12.64
CA HIS A 442 -13.49 7.41 13.88
C HIS A 442 -14.97 7.06 14.10
N ALA A 443 -15.89 8.00 13.87
CA ALA A 443 -17.33 7.76 13.99
C ALA A 443 -17.84 6.68 13.00
N LEU A 444 -17.38 6.72 11.75
CA LEU A 444 -17.77 5.78 10.70
C LEU A 444 -17.13 4.40 10.87
N LEU A 445 -15.89 4.33 11.39
CA LEU A 445 -15.25 3.06 11.73
C LEU A 445 -16.02 2.32 12.83
N GLY A 446 -16.55 3.08 13.80
CA GLY A 446 -17.31 2.56 14.92
C GLY A 446 -16.46 1.82 15.95
N ASP A 447 -17.13 1.05 16.81
CA ASP A 447 -16.47 0.21 17.81
C ASP A 447 -15.75 -0.97 17.12
N PRO A 448 -14.45 -1.18 17.35
CA PRO A 448 -13.69 -2.28 16.74
C PRO A 448 -14.18 -3.67 17.18
N SER A 449 -14.96 -3.78 18.26
CA SER A 449 -15.53 -5.02 18.77
C SER A 449 -16.99 -5.25 18.33
N ALA A 450 -17.55 -4.37 17.50
CA ALA A 450 -18.92 -4.53 17.01
C ALA A 450 -19.04 -5.85 16.20
N PRO A 451 -20.04 -6.71 16.50
CA PRO A 451 -20.18 -8.02 15.86
C PRO A 451 -20.43 -7.93 14.35
N GLU A 452 -20.98 -6.81 13.90
CA GLU A 452 -20.96 -6.43 12.49
C GLU A 452 -19.52 -6.01 12.13
N ALA A 453 -18.75 -6.95 11.57
CA ALA A 453 -17.48 -6.63 10.90
C ALA A 453 -17.64 -5.53 9.82
N GLY A 454 -18.89 -5.18 9.48
CA GLY A 454 -19.35 -4.00 8.78
C GLY A 454 -20.12 -3.02 9.68
N GLY A 455 -19.48 -2.42 10.72
CA GLY A 455 -19.93 -1.18 11.37
C GLY A 455 -20.64 -0.20 10.41
N PRO A 456 -21.46 0.73 10.94
CA PRO A 456 -22.67 1.24 10.32
C PRO A 456 -22.55 1.37 8.78
N GLY A 457 -23.20 0.45 8.04
CA GLY A 457 -23.22 0.48 6.57
C GLY A 457 -22.20 -0.42 5.86
N ALA A 458 -21.99 -1.67 6.31
CA ALA A 458 -21.33 -2.75 5.57
C ALA A 458 -20.07 -2.32 4.78
N VAL A 459 -19.23 -1.54 5.43
CA VAL A 459 -18.04 -0.93 4.81
C VAL A 459 -17.01 -2.04 4.53
N SER A 460 -16.50 -2.10 3.30
CA SER A 460 -15.49 -3.09 2.93
C SER A 460 -14.20 -2.90 3.73
N LEU A 461 -13.42 -3.98 3.93
CA LEU A 461 -12.14 -3.91 4.65
C LEU A 461 -11.16 -2.91 4.01
N ALA A 462 -11.21 -2.75 2.68
CA ALA A 462 -10.43 -1.76 1.94
C ALA A 462 -10.84 -0.31 2.26
N GLU A 463 -12.13 -0.05 2.46
CA GLU A 463 -12.62 1.27 2.88
C GLU A 463 -12.24 1.57 4.33
N ARG A 464 -12.32 0.57 5.23
CA ARG A 464 -11.79 0.71 6.60
C ARG A 464 -10.32 1.08 6.61
N ALA A 465 -9.51 0.41 5.78
CA ALA A 465 -8.09 0.73 5.65
C ALA A 465 -7.85 2.19 5.23
N LYS A 466 -8.69 2.72 4.32
CA LYS A 466 -8.63 4.14 3.93
C LYS A 466 -9.04 5.07 5.08
N LEU A 467 -10.11 4.77 5.82
CA LEU A 467 -10.52 5.57 6.97
C LEU A 467 -9.43 5.59 8.05
N LEU A 468 -8.85 4.43 8.40
CA LEU A 468 -7.75 4.31 9.36
C LEU A 468 -6.52 5.14 8.94
N SER A 469 -6.28 5.33 7.64
CA SER A 469 -5.16 6.13 7.14
C SER A 469 -5.28 7.63 7.45
N THR A 470 -6.50 8.11 7.77
CA THR A 470 -6.73 9.49 8.21
C THR A 470 -6.42 9.70 9.70
N LEU A 471 -6.46 8.62 10.50
CA LEU A 471 -6.22 8.68 11.94
C LEU A 471 -4.73 8.80 12.26
N GLY A 472 -4.45 9.28 13.48
CA GLY A 472 -3.11 9.25 14.04
C GLY A 472 -2.55 7.83 14.17
N ALA A 473 -1.23 7.68 14.16
CA ALA A 473 -0.58 6.37 14.22
C ALA A 473 -0.94 5.56 15.48
N ALA A 474 -1.07 6.21 16.64
CA ALA A 474 -1.42 5.57 17.90
C ALA A 474 -2.88 5.10 17.92
N GLU A 475 -3.81 5.98 17.55
CA GLU A 475 -5.25 5.69 17.48
C GLU A 475 -5.55 4.57 16.48
N ARG A 476 -4.93 4.60 15.29
CA ARG A 476 -5.02 3.51 14.31
C ARG A 476 -4.53 2.17 14.90
N ALA A 477 -3.43 2.19 15.63
CA ALA A 477 -2.88 0.97 16.25
C ALA A 477 -3.82 0.41 17.33
N GLU A 478 -4.45 1.27 18.12
CA GLU A 478 -5.44 0.87 19.14
C GLU A 478 -6.70 0.27 18.51
N TRP A 479 -7.24 0.93 17.48
CA TRP A 479 -8.45 0.45 16.80
C TRP A 479 -8.22 -0.93 16.16
N VAL A 480 -7.12 -1.09 15.42
CA VAL A 480 -6.79 -2.38 14.76
C VAL A 480 -6.48 -3.47 15.80
N ALA A 481 -5.86 -3.13 16.94
CA ALA A 481 -5.65 -4.06 18.03
C ALA A 481 -6.96 -4.59 18.60
N GLY A 482 -7.94 -3.71 18.84
CA GLY A 482 -9.29 -4.09 19.28
C GLY A 482 -9.98 -5.00 18.25
N PHE A 483 -9.87 -4.66 16.97
CA PHE A 483 -10.48 -5.42 15.89
C PHE A 483 -9.90 -6.85 15.80
N ILE A 484 -8.57 -6.99 15.92
CA ILE A 484 -7.90 -8.30 15.99
C ILE A 484 -8.38 -9.10 17.20
N GLY A 485 -8.53 -8.45 18.36
CA GLY A 485 -8.98 -9.11 19.59
C GLY A 485 -10.38 -9.74 19.47
N THR A 486 -11.28 -9.12 18.70
CA THR A 486 -12.66 -9.59 18.53
C THR A 486 -12.86 -10.48 17.29
N HIS A 487 -12.31 -10.07 16.15
CA HIS A 487 -12.57 -10.74 14.86
C HIS A 487 -11.46 -11.69 14.43
N GLY A 488 -10.32 -11.66 15.11
CA GLY A 488 -9.15 -12.48 14.80
C GLY A 488 -8.26 -11.90 13.70
N LEU A 489 -7.13 -12.57 13.51
CA LEU A 489 -6.04 -12.05 12.68
C LEU A 489 -6.31 -12.18 11.16
N SER A 490 -7.06 -13.20 10.75
CA SER A 490 -7.40 -13.46 9.34
C SER A 490 -8.17 -12.30 8.71
N GLU A 491 -9.09 -11.70 9.47
CA GLU A 491 -9.92 -10.57 9.02
C GLU A 491 -9.15 -9.23 9.03
N ALA A 492 -8.04 -9.14 9.77
CA ALA A 492 -7.30 -7.89 9.95
C ALA A 492 -6.15 -7.68 8.96
N PHE A 493 -5.83 -8.66 8.10
CA PHE A 493 -4.60 -8.66 7.29
C PHE A 493 -4.42 -7.39 6.44
N GLN A 494 -5.48 -6.90 5.78
CA GLN A 494 -5.40 -5.67 4.97
C GLN A 494 -5.21 -4.42 5.84
N LEU A 495 -5.73 -4.42 7.07
CA LEU A 495 -5.63 -3.29 8.00
C LEU A 495 -4.21 -3.14 8.57
N LEU A 496 -3.50 -4.26 8.74
CA LEU A 496 -2.10 -4.25 9.17
C LEU A 496 -1.19 -3.47 8.19
N GLY A 497 -1.54 -3.46 6.90
CA GLY A 497 -0.77 -2.78 5.85
C GLY A 497 -0.81 -1.26 5.91
N VAL A 498 -1.81 -0.66 6.58
CA VAL A 498 -1.91 0.81 6.76
C VAL A 498 -1.38 1.28 8.11
N CYS A 499 -1.00 0.36 9.00
CA CYS A 499 -0.46 0.68 10.32
C CYS A 499 0.95 1.28 10.21
N ALA A 500 1.27 2.22 11.11
CA ALA A 500 2.62 2.78 11.17
C ALA A 500 3.64 1.69 11.55
N VAL A 501 4.85 1.80 11.03
CA VAL A 501 5.95 0.87 11.32
C VAL A 501 7.07 1.64 12.05
N PRO A 502 7.58 1.13 13.19
CA PRO A 502 7.16 -0.10 13.88
C PRO A 502 5.72 -0.02 14.42
N TRP A 503 5.06 -1.17 14.50
CA TRP A 503 3.73 -1.29 15.10
C TRP A 503 3.80 -0.86 16.55
N GLY A 504 2.90 0.04 16.94
CA GLY A 504 2.80 0.51 18.33
C GLY A 504 2.50 -0.65 19.30
N PRO A 505 2.80 -0.48 20.60
CA PRO A 505 2.62 -1.51 21.61
C PRO A 505 1.25 -2.21 21.63
N PRO A 506 0.08 -1.53 21.51
CA PRO A 506 -1.21 -2.23 21.53
C PRO A 506 -1.38 -3.19 20.35
N LEU A 507 -1.01 -2.74 19.14
CA LEU A 507 -1.11 -3.55 17.93
C LEU A 507 -0.13 -4.73 17.94
N GLY A 508 1.12 -4.47 18.32
CA GLY A 508 2.12 -5.52 18.41
C GLY A 508 1.71 -6.64 19.36
N ARG A 509 1.15 -6.28 20.52
CA ARG A 509 0.61 -7.24 21.50
C ARG A 509 -0.56 -8.02 20.94
N ALA A 510 -1.56 -7.35 20.37
CA ALA A 510 -2.73 -8.02 19.81
C ALA A 510 -2.37 -9.03 18.70
N VAL A 511 -1.41 -8.70 17.82
CA VAL A 511 -0.93 -9.63 16.79
C VAL A 511 -0.22 -10.83 17.40
N VAL A 512 0.68 -10.61 18.36
CA VAL A 512 1.41 -11.69 19.05
C VAL A 512 0.45 -12.59 19.83
N ASP A 513 -0.49 -12.00 20.57
CA ASP A 513 -1.48 -12.73 21.36
C ASP A 513 -2.39 -13.55 20.44
N ALA A 514 -2.82 -13.00 19.30
CA ALA A 514 -3.61 -13.74 18.30
C ALA A 514 -2.83 -14.90 17.66
N LEU A 515 -1.54 -14.72 17.38
CA LEU A 515 -0.66 -15.79 16.90
C LEU A 515 -0.48 -16.88 17.96
N ASN A 516 -0.35 -16.49 19.23
CA ASN A 516 -0.23 -17.41 20.34
C ASN A 516 -1.52 -18.22 20.55
N ILE A 517 -2.69 -17.57 20.50
CA ILE A 517 -3.99 -18.24 20.56
C ILE A 517 -4.14 -19.24 19.40
N ALA A 518 -3.75 -18.86 18.18
CA ALA A 518 -3.81 -19.74 17.02
C ALA A 518 -2.87 -20.96 17.17
N ARG A 519 -1.68 -20.76 17.73
CA ARG A 519 -0.73 -21.83 18.08
C ARG A 519 -1.34 -22.79 19.09
N ASP A 520 -1.86 -22.26 20.20
CA ASP A 520 -2.40 -23.06 21.31
C ASP A 520 -3.69 -23.81 20.88
N ALA A 521 -4.45 -23.27 19.92
CA ALA A 521 -5.59 -23.93 19.29
C ALA A 521 -5.20 -25.04 18.27
N GLY A 522 -3.90 -25.27 18.02
CA GLY A 522 -3.43 -26.26 17.05
C GLY A 522 -3.67 -25.86 15.58
N SER A 523 -3.83 -24.57 15.29
CA SER A 523 -4.08 -24.07 13.94
C SER A 523 -2.90 -24.32 13.01
N TYR A 524 -3.19 -24.47 11.72
CA TYR A 524 -2.18 -24.67 10.68
C TYR A 524 -1.22 -23.48 10.58
N PRO A 525 0.09 -23.67 10.81
CA PRO A 525 1.04 -22.56 10.85
C PRO A 525 1.18 -21.78 9.53
N TRP A 526 1.06 -22.45 8.37
CA TRP A 526 1.23 -21.81 7.06
C TRP A 526 0.12 -20.79 6.74
N SER A 527 -1.07 -20.95 7.32
CA SER A 527 -2.17 -19.98 7.22
C SER A 527 -1.79 -18.60 7.78
N PHE A 528 -0.82 -18.56 8.70
CA PHE A 528 -0.33 -17.33 9.32
C PHE A 528 1.03 -16.87 8.79
N SER A 529 1.60 -17.55 7.79
CA SER A 529 2.93 -17.25 7.25
C SER A 529 3.07 -15.82 6.71
N GLY A 530 2.00 -15.28 6.11
CA GLY A 530 1.93 -13.89 5.64
C GLY A 530 1.99 -12.89 6.79
N VAL A 531 1.24 -13.13 7.87
CA VAL A 531 1.25 -12.27 9.06
C VAL A 531 2.56 -12.40 9.82
N MET A 532 3.13 -13.60 9.93
CA MET A 532 4.46 -13.79 10.53
C MET A 532 5.53 -13.00 9.78
N GLY A 533 5.51 -13.01 8.44
CA GLY A 533 6.41 -12.19 7.63
C GLY A 533 6.19 -10.67 7.82
N LEU A 534 4.95 -10.23 8.06
CA LEU A 534 4.67 -8.85 8.46
C LEU A 534 5.20 -8.56 9.86
N ALA A 535 4.95 -9.41 10.85
CA ALA A 535 5.44 -9.23 12.22
C ALA A 535 6.97 -9.16 12.29
N GLU A 536 7.67 -10.01 11.54
CA GLU A 536 9.14 -9.98 11.39
C GLU A 536 9.65 -8.60 10.95
N ARG A 537 8.91 -7.91 10.06
CA ARG A 537 9.29 -6.60 9.49
C ARG A 537 8.71 -5.40 10.24
N CYS A 538 7.56 -5.56 10.89
CA CYS A 538 6.76 -4.45 11.40
C CYS A 538 6.72 -4.37 12.92
N LEU A 539 6.93 -5.47 13.66
CA LEU A 539 6.94 -5.43 15.13
C LEU A 539 8.12 -4.58 15.64
N ASP A 540 7.95 -3.94 16.80
CA ASP A 540 9.04 -3.22 17.45
C ASP A 540 10.15 -4.21 17.87
N PRO A 541 11.42 -3.95 17.49
CA PRO A 541 12.54 -4.78 17.93
C PRO A 541 12.67 -4.96 19.46
N SER A 542 12.14 -4.03 20.28
CA SER A 542 12.16 -4.14 21.75
C SER A 542 11.32 -5.31 22.29
N GLU A 543 10.35 -5.80 21.52
CA GLU A 543 9.48 -6.90 21.95
C GLU A 543 10.18 -8.27 21.95
N ALA A 544 11.39 -8.37 21.41
CA ALA A 544 12.11 -9.64 21.27
C ALA A 544 12.23 -10.44 22.58
N SER A 545 12.54 -9.76 23.70
CA SER A 545 12.68 -10.41 25.01
C SER A 545 11.37 -10.93 25.57
N ARG A 546 10.24 -10.28 25.25
CA ARG A 546 8.91 -10.73 25.70
C ARG A 546 8.51 -12.02 25.00
N LEU A 547 8.93 -12.20 23.75
CA LEU A 547 8.60 -13.36 22.92
C LEU A 547 9.44 -14.59 23.23
N ASP A 548 10.47 -14.51 24.09
CA ASP A 548 11.31 -15.65 24.46
C ASP A 548 10.51 -16.81 25.07
N ALA A 549 9.42 -16.51 25.78
CA ALA A 549 8.51 -17.52 26.33
C ALA A 549 7.78 -18.34 25.24
N LEU A 550 7.66 -17.81 24.02
CA LEU A 550 6.96 -18.46 22.91
C LEU A 550 7.85 -19.38 22.06
N LEU A 551 9.15 -19.48 22.41
CA LEU A 551 10.12 -20.34 21.72
C LEU A 551 9.98 -21.82 22.09
N ALA A 552 9.32 -22.13 23.20
CA ALA A 552 9.07 -23.51 23.62
C ALA A 552 8.11 -24.20 22.62
N VAL A 553 8.36 -25.49 22.37
CA VAL A 553 7.43 -26.33 21.61
C VAL A 553 6.18 -26.51 22.47
N PRO A 554 4.98 -26.13 22.00
CA PRO A 554 3.75 -26.32 22.75
C PRO A 554 3.44 -27.82 22.87
N ASP A 555 2.81 -28.23 23.97
CA ASP A 555 2.24 -29.57 24.10
C ASP A 555 1.19 -29.77 22.99
N GLU A 556 1.31 -30.84 22.20
CA GLU A 556 0.39 -31.09 21.08
C GLU A 556 -0.96 -31.60 21.62
N PRO A 557 -2.08 -30.86 21.44
CA PRO A 557 -3.40 -31.39 21.79
C PRO A 557 -3.77 -32.57 20.89
N GLU A 558 -4.61 -33.50 21.36
CA GLU A 558 -4.99 -34.74 20.63
C GLU A 558 -5.55 -34.48 19.21
N ASN A 559 -6.09 -33.29 18.97
CA ASN A 559 -6.65 -32.86 17.69
C ASN A 559 -5.69 -31.99 16.84
N ALA A 560 -4.44 -31.79 17.26
CA ALA A 560 -3.47 -31.02 16.50
C ALA A 560 -2.95 -31.80 15.28
N SER A 561 -2.56 -31.05 14.25
CA SER A 561 -1.87 -31.63 13.10
C SER A 561 -0.45 -32.07 13.50
N PRO A 562 -0.03 -33.30 13.15
CA PRO A 562 1.29 -33.80 13.52
C PRO A 562 2.43 -32.86 13.08
N GLY A 563 3.29 -32.45 14.01
CA GLY A 563 4.45 -31.61 13.72
C GLY A 563 4.15 -30.11 13.58
N ALA A 564 2.91 -29.67 13.82
CA ALA A 564 2.54 -28.25 13.83
C ALA A 564 3.24 -27.50 14.99
N GLY A 565 3.41 -28.14 16.16
CA GLY A 565 4.09 -27.53 17.30
C GLY A 565 5.55 -27.17 17.00
N GLY A 566 6.27 -28.06 16.33
CA GLY A 566 7.64 -27.81 15.90
C GLY A 566 7.77 -26.67 14.89
N TYR A 567 6.83 -26.55 13.94
CA TYR A 567 6.83 -25.44 12.99
C TYR A 567 6.53 -24.10 13.67
N TRP A 568 5.57 -24.06 14.60
CA TRP A 568 5.28 -22.85 15.37
C TRP A 568 6.51 -22.38 16.16
N ALA A 569 7.22 -23.30 16.83
CA ALA A 569 8.46 -22.99 17.54
C ALA A 569 9.54 -22.44 16.58
N GLU A 570 9.74 -23.06 15.42
CA GLU A 570 10.67 -22.55 14.40
C GLU A 570 10.29 -21.15 13.90
N ALA A 571 9.00 -20.90 13.70
CA ALA A 571 8.50 -19.61 13.23
C ALA A 571 8.68 -18.50 14.27
N PHE A 572 8.39 -18.77 15.55
CA PHE A 572 8.66 -17.83 16.64
C PHE A 572 10.17 -17.62 16.86
N GLN A 573 10.98 -18.67 16.72
CA GLN A 573 12.43 -18.56 16.78
C GLN A 573 12.98 -17.66 15.67
N ARG A 574 12.49 -17.80 14.44
CA ARG A 574 12.85 -16.90 13.35
C ARG A 574 12.42 -15.46 13.66
N LEU A 575 11.18 -15.26 14.12
CA LEU A 575 10.67 -13.94 14.50
C LEU A 575 11.58 -13.26 15.53
N VAL A 576 11.86 -13.92 16.66
CA VAL A 576 12.74 -13.37 17.72
C VAL A 576 14.14 -13.09 17.21
N THR A 577 14.69 -13.98 16.40
CA THR A 577 16.03 -13.80 15.81
C THR A 577 16.07 -12.58 14.87
N THR A 578 15.03 -12.40 14.05
CA THR A 578 14.87 -11.23 13.17
C THR A 578 14.76 -9.94 13.98
N LEU A 579 13.97 -9.92 15.06
CA LEU A 579 13.82 -8.73 15.91
C LEU A 579 15.12 -8.34 16.61
N ARG A 580 15.86 -9.31 17.15
CA ARG A 580 17.18 -9.07 17.75
C ARG A 580 18.17 -8.52 16.73
N LEU A 581 18.16 -9.05 15.51
CA LEU A 581 18.99 -8.54 14.42
C LEU A 581 18.61 -7.10 14.05
N ARG A 582 17.32 -6.78 13.94
CA ARG A 582 16.83 -5.41 13.69
C ARG A 582 17.23 -4.44 14.81
N ALA A 583 17.15 -4.87 16.08
CA ALA A 583 17.61 -4.09 17.22
C ALA A 583 19.13 -3.81 17.14
N ALA A 584 19.92 -4.83 16.81
CA ALA A 584 21.37 -4.68 16.61
C ALA A 584 21.69 -3.70 15.47
N MET A 585 20.99 -3.81 14.33
CA MET A 585 21.14 -2.89 13.19
C MET A 585 20.85 -1.44 13.57
N ALA A 586 19.81 -1.20 14.37
CA ALA A 586 19.47 0.13 14.87
C ALA A 586 20.55 0.68 15.81
N ALA A 587 21.07 -0.15 16.72
CA ALA A 587 22.17 0.22 17.61
C ALA A 587 23.47 0.52 16.85
N GLU A 588 23.80 -0.28 15.84
CA GLU A 588 24.98 -0.10 14.98
C GLU A 588 24.93 1.23 14.19
N LEU A 589 23.73 1.71 13.84
CA LEU A 589 23.51 3.00 13.17
C LEU A 589 23.39 4.18 14.16
N GLY A 590 23.09 3.92 15.44
CA GLY A 590 22.94 4.92 16.49
C GLY A 590 24.21 5.21 17.29
N ALA A 591 25.18 4.29 17.29
CA ALA A 591 26.49 4.49 17.88
C ALA A 591 27.36 5.37 16.96
N ALA A 592 27.29 6.69 17.15
CA ALA A 592 28.19 7.67 16.54
C ALA A 592 29.01 8.36 17.61
#